data_AF-A0A7S2LCW6-F1
#
_entry.id   AF-A0A7S2LCW6-F1
#
_cell.length_a   1.000
_cell.length_b   1.000
_cell.length_c   1.000
_cell.angle_alpha   90.00
_cell.angle_beta   90.00
_cell.angle_gamma   90.00
#
_symmetry.space_group_name_H-M   'P 1'
#
loop_
_entity.id
_entity.type
_entity.pdbx_description
1 polymer ?
#
loop_
_entity_poly.entity_id
_entity_poly.type
_entity_poly.pdbx_seq_one_letter_code
_entity_poly.pdbx_strand_id
1 'polypeptide(L)'
;ELAQFILDGSRYINVELNTKEGILRASNLGLAQNRLADVIISPYLHNIASQVFTTSDPGRLFALFRHPVDRALGMYHYLSKASWDPMFSPEVKKLTIEEFARSGYIENNWMTRFLVGKPKGKLTHSDMLLAKKIVKYKILVGLYDELETSMSRFQRYFGWKDAKKTRADTAKCRSKAISRGDKNVLGHPTSIKDREAFASIQSSNSNTDQDVIVGNSAWKAIERQNVFDLELYAFAKRVYALQGEHIFGVVE
;
A
#
# COMPACT_ATOMS: atom_id res chain seq x y z
N GLU A 1 -7.62 28.31 -11.00
CA GLU A 1 -7.38 28.34 -9.54
C GLU A 1 -7.67 26.98 -8.91
N LEU A 2 -7.15 26.75 -7.70
CA LEU A 2 -7.52 25.59 -6.90
C LEU A 2 -8.87 25.87 -6.22
N ALA A 3 -9.75 24.90 -6.26
CA ALA A 3 -11.07 24.96 -5.65
C ALA A 3 -11.39 23.64 -4.95
N GLN A 4 -12.06 23.75 -3.81
CA GLN A 4 -12.61 22.61 -3.10
C GLN A 4 -14.02 22.31 -3.61
N PHE A 5 -14.34 21.04 -3.77
CA PHE A 5 -15.67 20.57 -4.13
C PHE A 5 -16.04 19.31 -3.33
N ILE A 6 -17.33 18.97 -3.32
CA ILE A 6 -17.84 17.79 -2.62
C ILE A 6 -18.29 16.76 -3.66
N LEU A 7 -17.83 15.52 -3.51
CA LEU A 7 -18.26 14.37 -4.29
C LEU A 7 -18.50 13.20 -3.32
N ASP A 8 -19.68 12.57 -3.39
CA ASP A 8 -20.07 11.44 -2.52
C ASP A 8 -19.86 11.69 -1.01
N GLY A 9 -20.13 12.93 -0.57
CA GLY A 9 -19.97 13.35 0.83
C GLY A 9 -18.52 13.54 1.28
N SER A 10 -17.55 13.46 0.37
CA SER A 10 -16.13 13.68 0.62
C SER A 10 -15.66 14.97 -0.05
N ARG A 11 -14.70 15.67 0.56
CA ARG A 11 -14.13 16.93 0.03
C ARG A 11 -12.89 16.62 -0.80
N TYR A 12 -12.83 17.22 -1.99
CA TYR A 12 -11.73 17.07 -2.95
C TYR A 12 -11.24 18.42 -3.43
N ILE A 13 -10.00 18.46 -3.92
CA ILE A 13 -9.43 19.61 -4.63
C ILE A 13 -9.39 19.29 -6.12
N ASN A 14 -9.72 20.26 -6.97
CA ASN A 14 -9.80 20.15 -8.43
C ASN A 14 -8.42 20.01 -9.13
N VAL A 15 -7.64 19.02 -8.70
CA VAL A 15 -6.32 18.73 -9.23
C VAL A 15 -6.07 17.23 -9.32
N GLU A 16 -5.55 16.79 -10.46
CA GLU A 16 -5.17 15.41 -10.70
C GLU A 16 -3.69 15.21 -10.34
N LEU A 17 -3.40 14.20 -9.53
CA LEU A 17 -2.03 13.89 -9.08
C LEU A 17 -1.56 12.51 -9.55
N ASN A 18 -2.31 11.90 -10.49
CA ASN A 18 -2.01 10.61 -11.10
C ASN A 18 -1.24 10.72 -12.41
N THR A 19 -0.81 11.93 -12.78
CA THR A 19 0.01 12.23 -13.98
C THR A 19 1.10 13.23 -13.63
N LYS A 20 2.20 13.26 -14.39
CA LYS A 20 3.30 14.21 -14.13
C LYS A 20 2.86 15.65 -14.45
N GLU A 21 2.07 15.81 -15.48
CA GLU A 21 1.51 17.07 -15.94
C GLU A 21 0.53 17.64 -14.90
N GLY A 22 -0.30 16.77 -14.30
CA GLY A 22 -1.20 17.14 -13.21
C GLY A 22 -0.45 17.60 -11.95
N ILE A 23 0.66 16.91 -11.60
CA ILE A 23 1.54 17.31 -10.50
C ILE A 23 2.20 18.66 -10.75
N LEU A 24 2.71 18.89 -11.96
CA LEU A 24 3.31 20.17 -12.33
C LEU A 24 2.27 21.30 -12.24
N ARG A 25 1.04 21.05 -12.73
CA ARG A 25 -0.07 22.01 -12.57
C ARG A 25 -0.37 22.27 -11.09
N ALA A 26 -0.39 21.24 -10.24
CA ALA A 26 -0.63 21.38 -8.81
C ALA A 26 0.42 22.25 -8.12
N SER A 27 1.70 22.04 -8.48
CA SER A 27 2.83 22.84 -8.03
C SER A 27 2.68 24.30 -8.43
N ASN A 28 2.41 24.57 -9.72
CA ASN A 28 2.24 25.93 -10.24
C ASN A 28 1.06 26.68 -9.60
N LEU A 29 0.01 25.96 -9.20
CA LEU A 29 -1.14 26.53 -8.50
C LEU A 29 -0.94 26.62 -6.98
N GLY A 30 0.22 26.21 -6.46
CA GLY A 30 0.57 26.32 -5.05
C GLY A 30 -0.19 25.36 -4.14
N LEU A 31 -0.40 24.11 -4.53
CA LEU A 31 -1.22 23.15 -3.76
C LEU A 31 -0.79 23.04 -2.28
N ALA A 32 0.52 22.95 -2.00
CA ALA A 32 1.02 22.85 -0.63
C ALA A 32 0.88 24.18 0.14
N GLN A 33 1.17 25.29 -0.52
CA GLN A 33 1.16 26.65 0.02
C GLN A 33 -0.25 27.07 0.44
N ASN A 34 -1.25 26.73 -0.36
CA ASN A 34 -2.64 27.08 -0.09
C ASN A 34 -3.27 26.23 1.04
N ARG A 35 -2.63 25.12 1.44
CA ARG A 35 -3.08 24.23 2.54
C ARG A 35 -4.54 23.77 2.44
N LEU A 36 -5.03 23.60 1.20
CA LEU A 36 -6.42 23.21 0.94
C LEU A 36 -6.66 21.71 1.13
N ALA A 37 -5.62 20.89 1.09
CA ALA A 37 -5.70 19.44 1.20
C ALA A 37 -5.00 18.94 2.47
N ASP A 38 -5.70 18.14 3.27
CA ASP A 38 -5.14 17.43 4.43
C ASP A 38 -4.31 16.20 4.01
N VAL A 39 -4.67 15.58 2.88
CA VAL A 39 -4.07 14.34 2.37
C VAL A 39 -3.85 14.47 0.87
N ILE A 40 -2.65 14.08 0.43
CA ILE A 40 -2.24 14.03 -0.97
C ILE A 40 -1.85 12.59 -1.30
N ILE A 41 -2.44 12.04 -2.36
CA ILE A 41 -2.19 10.67 -2.84
C ILE A 41 -1.71 10.74 -4.29
N SER A 42 -0.61 10.05 -4.60
CA SER A 42 -0.06 10.01 -5.95
C SER A 42 0.81 8.75 -6.15
N PRO A 43 0.81 8.16 -7.36
CA PRO A 43 1.77 7.12 -7.74
C PRO A 43 3.16 7.66 -8.11
N TYR A 44 3.40 8.98 -8.01
CA TYR A 44 4.69 9.61 -8.35
C TYR A 44 5.34 10.29 -7.15
N LEU A 45 5.75 9.48 -6.16
CA LEU A 45 6.35 9.95 -4.91
C LEU A 45 7.44 11.02 -5.12
N HIS A 46 8.41 10.75 -6.00
CA HIS A 46 9.54 11.65 -6.26
C HIS A 46 9.12 12.96 -6.93
N ASN A 47 8.13 12.93 -7.83
CA ASN A 47 7.61 14.14 -8.47
C ASN A 47 6.86 15.01 -7.45
N ILE A 48 6.01 14.41 -6.62
CA ILE A 48 5.32 15.13 -5.53
C ILE A 48 6.33 15.76 -4.57
N ALA A 49 7.31 14.98 -4.11
CA ALA A 49 8.31 15.42 -3.14
C ALA A 49 9.19 16.57 -3.67
N SER A 50 9.46 16.62 -4.97
CA SER A 50 10.32 17.64 -5.59
C SER A 50 9.58 18.84 -6.17
N GLN A 51 8.30 18.71 -6.52
CA GLN A 51 7.54 19.77 -7.20
C GLN A 51 6.47 20.39 -6.30
N VAL A 52 5.75 19.60 -5.50
CA VAL A 52 4.61 20.10 -4.71
C VAL A 52 5.05 20.61 -3.34
N PHE A 53 5.89 19.85 -2.65
CA PHE A 53 6.38 20.21 -1.32
C PHE A 53 7.69 20.98 -1.40
N THR A 54 7.91 21.89 -0.44
CA THR A 54 9.13 22.70 -0.34
C THR A 54 9.68 22.67 1.09
N THR A 55 10.80 23.34 1.34
CA THR A 55 11.31 23.54 2.70
C THR A 55 10.39 24.41 3.54
N SER A 56 9.68 25.36 2.93
CA SER A 56 8.70 26.23 3.59
C SER A 56 7.35 25.55 3.80
N ASP A 57 6.97 24.64 2.90
CA ASP A 57 5.73 23.88 2.93
C ASP A 57 6.02 22.37 2.84
N PRO A 58 6.55 21.77 3.93
CA PRO A 58 6.95 20.37 3.92
C PRO A 58 5.75 19.43 4.01
N GLY A 59 5.83 18.32 3.27
CA GLY A 59 4.91 17.19 3.41
C GLY A 59 5.36 16.21 4.48
N ARG A 60 4.40 15.53 5.11
CA ARG A 60 4.66 14.38 5.98
C ARG A 60 4.15 13.12 5.29
N LEU A 61 5.04 12.18 5.01
CA LEU A 61 4.69 10.94 4.35
C LEU A 61 4.28 9.89 5.39
N PHE A 62 3.20 9.17 5.10
CA PHE A 62 2.77 7.98 5.82
C PHE A 62 2.39 6.91 4.81
N ALA A 63 2.53 5.64 5.16
CA ALA A 63 2.24 4.54 4.25
C ALA A 63 1.85 3.26 5.00
N LEU A 64 1.02 2.43 4.37
CA LEU A 64 0.71 1.08 4.81
C LEU A 64 1.61 0.10 4.07
N PHE A 65 2.39 -0.69 4.80
CA PHE A 65 3.19 -1.77 4.23
C PHE A 65 2.45 -3.09 4.37
N ARG A 66 2.49 -3.88 3.30
CA ARG A 66 1.90 -5.21 3.23
C ARG A 66 2.99 -6.25 2.98
N HIS A 67 2.81 -7.46 3.50
CA HIS A 67 3.72 -8.56 3.22
C HIS A 67 3.88 -8.74 1.69
N PRO A 68 5.10 -8.81 1.14
CA PRO A 68 5.31 -8.87 -0.31
C PRO A 68 4.63 -10.07 -0.98
N VAL A 69 4.56 -11.22 -0.29
CA VAL A 69 3.86 -12.39 -0.81
C VAL A 69 2.34 -12.17 -0.90
N ASP A 70 1.74 -11.60 0.14
CA ASP A 70 0.31 -11.29 0.15
C ASP A 70 -0.05 -10.24 -0.91
N ARG A 71 0.85 -9.28 -1.14
CA ARG A 71 0.71 -8.28 -2.20
C ARG A 71 0.79 -8.91 -3.59
N ALA A 72 1.77 -9.78 -3.84
CA ALA A 72 1.90 -10.49 -5.11
C ALA A 72 0.68 -11.40 -5.38
N LEU A 73 0.16 -12.06 -4.35
CA LEU A 73 -1.08 -12.85 -4.44
C LEU A 73 -2.28 -11.96 -4.79
N GLY A 74 -2.43 -10.82 -4.09
CA GLY A 74 -3.46 -9.84 -4.40
C GLY A 74 -3.38 -9.34 -5.85
N MET A 75 -2.17 -9.08 -6.35
CA MET A 75 -1.94 -8.67 -7.74
C MET A 75 -2.29 -9.76 -8.75
N TYR A 76 -1.89 -11.02 -8.52
CA TYR A 76 -2.27 -12.14 -9.39
C TYR A 76 -3.79 -12.20 -9.58
N HIS A 77 -4.53 -12.11 -8.49
CA HIS A 77 -5.98 -12.17 -8.55
C HIS A 77 -6.62 -10.90 -9.12
N TYR A 78 -6.04 -9.73 -8.88
CA TYR A 78 -6.48 -8.49 -9.51
C TYR A 78 -6.38 -8.61 -11.04
N LEU A 79 -5.18 -8.92 -11.55
CA LEU A 79 -4.90 -9.03 -12.97
C LEU A 79 -5.72 -10.14 -13.66
N SER A 80 -6.07 -11.22 -12.95
CA SER A 80 -6.84 -12.34 -13.50
C SER A 80 -8.37 -12.21 -13.40
N LYS A 81 -8.90 -11.33 -12.54
CA LYS A 81 -10.35 -11.26 -12.26
C LYS A 81 -10.99 -9.90 -12.50
N ALA A 82 -10.25 -8.79 -12.40
CA ALA A 82 -10.80 -7.44 -12.47
C ALA A 82 -11.11 -7.02 -13.92
N SER A 83 -12.01 -7.73 -14.63
CA SER A 83 -12.31 -7.49 -16.06
C SER A 83 -12.86 -6.10 -16.39
N TRP A 84 -13.20 -5.30 -15.38
CA TRP A 84 -13.62 -3.90 -15.49
C TRP A 84 -12.43 -2.92 -15.48
N ASP A 85 -11.23 -3.37 -15.11
CA ASP A 85 -10.03 -2.53 -15.01
C ASP A 85 -9.12 -2.71 -16.23
N PRO A 86 -8.49 -1.64 -16.76
CA PRO A 86 -7.54 -1.74 -17.87
C PRO A 86 -6.31 -2.63 -17.61
N MET A 87 -5.95 -2.88 -16.34
CA MET A 87 -4.86 -3.78 -15.98
C MET A 87 -5.25 -5.27 -16.04
N PHE A 88 -6.52 -5.61 -16.28
CA PHE A 88 -6.91 -7.00 -16.51
C PHE A 88 -6.10 -7.63 -17.64
N SER A 89 -5.53 -8.81 -17.39
CA SER A 89 -4.77 -9.57 -18.38
C SER A 89 -5.44 -10.93 -18.63
N PRO A 90 -6.00 -11.15 -19.84
CA PRO A 90 -6.47 -12.45 -20.27
C PRO A 90 -5.40 -13.54 -20.23
N GLU A 91 -4.12 -13.18 -20.36
CA GLU A 91 -2.97 -14.06 -20.26
C GLU A 91 -2.73 -14.51 -18.82
N VAL A 92 -2.69 -13.56 -17.86
CA VAL A 92 -2.54 -13.88 -16.43
C VAL A 92 -3.68 -14.76 -15.94
N LYS A 93 -4.91 -14.56 -16.44
CA LYS A 93 -6.06 -15.42 -16.12
C LYS A 93 -5.84 -16.90 -16.47
N LYS A 94 -5.00 -17.21 -17.46
CA LYS A 94 -4.69 -18.59 -17.89
C LYS A 94 -3.54 -19.22 -17.08
N LEU A 95 -2.80 -18.42 -16.32
CA LEU A 95 -1.67 -18.90 -15.53
C LEU A 95 -2.15 -19.42 -14.18
N THR A 96 -1.53 -20.50 -13.72
CA THR A 96 -1.50 -20.84 -12.29
C THR A 96 -0.72 -19.77 -11.52
N ILE A 97 -0.90 -19.72 -10.19
CA ILE A 97 -0.14 -18.79 -9.34
C ILE A 97 1.37 -19.04 -9.41
N GLU A 98 1.77 -20.31 -9.55
CA GLU A 98 3.16 -20.70 -9.69
C GLU A 98 3.77 -20.23 -11.01
N GLU A 99 3.03 -20.37 -12.12
CA GLU A 99 3.46 -19.82 -13.43
C GLU A 99 3.51 -18.30 -13.41
N PHE A 100 2.51 -17.63 -12.80
CA PHE A 100 2.53 -16.19 -12.59
C PHE A 100 3.78 -15.76 -11.82
N ALA A 101 4.12 -16.46 -10.74
CA ALA A 101 5.29 -16.14 -9.90
C ALA A 101 6.64 -16.30 -10.62
N ARG A 102 6.68 -17.06 -11.72
CA ARG A 102 7.87 -17.20 -12.59
C ARG A 102 7.81 -16.34 -13.84
N SER A 103 6.65 -15.76 -14.15
CA SER A 103 6.45 -14.95 -15.34
C SER A 103 7.02 -13.53 -15.19
N GLY A 104 7.01 -12.76 -16.27
CA GLY A 104 7.29 -11.32 -16.24
C GLY A 104 6.15 -10.46 -15.69
N TYR A 105 4.98 -11.04 -15.39
CA TYR A 105 3.82 -10.30 -14.86
C TYR A 105 3.92 -10.04 -13.36
N ILE A 106 4.67 -10.86 -12.62
CA ILE A 106 4.86 -10.65 -11.19
C ILE A 106 5.68 -9.39 -10.94
N GLU A 107 5.29 -8.66 -9.91
CA GLU A 107 6.07 -7.56 -9.38
C GLU A 107 7.46 -8.03 -8.90
N ASN A 108 8.48 -7.22 -9.19
CA ASN A 108 9.86 -7.50 -8.79
C ASN A 108 10.36 -6.36 -7.90
N ASN A 109 10.35 -6.58 -6.59
CA ASN A 109 10.83 -5.61 -5.59
C ASN A 109 10.21 -4.21 -5.76
N TRP A 110 8.92 -4.17 -6.13
CA TRP A 110 8.25 -2.94 -6.53
C TRP A 110 8.27 -1.87 -5.44
N MET A 111 8.12 -2.23 -4.16
CA MET A 111 8.14 -1.23 -3.07
C MET A 111 9.54 -0.60 -2.94
N THR A 112 10.59 -1.42 -2.96
CA THR A 112 11.98 -0.94 -2.91
C THR A 112 12.27 -0.02 -4.10
N ARG A 113 11.88 -0.43 -5.31
CA ARG A 113 12.04 0.36 -6.54
C ARG A 113 11.28 1.68 -6.49
N PHE A 114 10.04 1.64 -6.00
CA PHE A 114 9.19 2.81 -5.86
C PHE A 114 9.82 3.84 -4.92
N LEU A 115 10.26 3.41 -3.74
CA LEU A 115 10.88 4.30 -2.76
C LEU A 115 12.17 4.94 -3.29
N VAL A 116 13.04 4.17 -3.93
CA VAL A 116 14.33 4.71 -4.42
C VAL A 116 14.24 5.37 -5.79
N GLY A 117 13.07 5.34 -6.44
CA GLY A 117 12.87 5.97 -7.75
C GLY A 117 13.56 5.23 -8.90
N LYS A 118 13.71 3.89 -8.79
CA LYS A 118 14.45 3.05 -9.75
C LYS A 118 13.54 1.97 -10.37
N PRO A 119 12.69 2.34 -11.34
CA PRO A 119 11.68 1.43 -11.90
C PRO A 119 12.28 0.25 -12.68
N LYS A 120 13.48 0.40 -13.24
CA LYS A 120 14.14 -0.62 -14.07
C LYS A 120 15.59 -0.86 -13.62
N GLY A 121 16.19 -1.93 -14.15
CA GLY A 121 17.58 -2.29 -13.90
C GLY A 121 17.81 -3.05 -12.60
N LYS A 122 19.07 -3.43 -12.35
CA LYS A 122 19.49 -4.23 -11.19
C LYS A 122 19.43 -3.39 -9.91
N LEU A 123 18.76 -3.90 -8.89
CA LEU A 123 18.84 -3.36 -7.53
C LEU A 123 20.15 -3.80 -6.87
N THR A 124 20.73 -2.90 -6.10
CA THR A 124 22.00 -3.07 -5.38
C THR A 124 21.80 -2.98 -3.88
N HIS A 125 22.82 -3.35 -3.11
CA HIS A 125 22.79 -3.14 -1.66
C HIS A 125 22.62 -1.66 -1.29
N SER A 126 23.21 -0.73 -2.06
CA SER A 126 23.05 0.71 -1.84
C SER A 126 21.59 1.15 -2.02
N ASP A 127 20.88 0.60 -3.01
CA ASP A 127 19.45 0.87 -3.19
C ASP A 127 18.65 0.40 -1.96
N MET A 128 18.95 -0.79 -1.43
CA MET A 128 18.32 -1.30 -0.21
C MET A 128 18.58 -0.40 1.01
N LEU A 129 19.82 0.07 1.20
CA LEU A 129 20.15 0.99 2.28
C LEU A 129 19.41 2.33 2.15
N LEU A 130 19.27 2.85 0.93
CA LEU A 130 18.49 4.06 0.68
C LEU A 130 17.00 3.84 0.99
N ALA A 131 16.40 2.74 0.54
CA ALA A 131 15.01 2.39 0.85
C ALA A 131 14.76 2.34 2.37
N LYS A 132 15.65 1.67 3.13
CA LYS A 132 15.56 1.64 4.60
C LYS A 132 15.67 3.04 5.22
N LYS A 133 16.57 3.89 4.72
CA LYS A 133 16.68 5.29 5.21
C LYS A 133 15.38 6.06 4.94
N ILE A 134 14.78 5.91 3.76
CA ILE A 134 13.50 6.54 3.44
C ILE A 134 12.42 6.07 4.42
N VAL A 135 12.25 4.76 4.62
CA VAL A 135 11.27 4.21 5.57
C VAL A 135 11.51 4.75 6.99
N LYS A 136 12.75 4.71 7.48
CA LYS A 136 13.08 5.11 8.85
C LYS A 136 12.86 6.60 9.12
N TYR A 137 13.27 7.45 8.18
CA TYR A 137 13.38 8.89 8.44
C TYR A 137 12.29 9.74 7.79
N LYS A 138 11.55 9.19 6.81
CA LYS A 138 10.57 9.96 6.03
C LYS A 138 9.14 9.46 6.18
N ILE A 139 8.92 8.23 6.69
CA ILE A 139 7.60 7.60 6.68
C ILE A 139 7.10 7.35 8.10
N LEU A 140 5.88 7.82 8.40
CA LEU A 140 5.08 7.23 9.47
C LEU A 140 4.52 5.90 8.98
N VAL A 141 5.05 4.81 9.53
CA VAL A 141 4.77 3.45 9.05
C VAL A 141 3.45 2.97 9.64
N GLY A 142 2.62 2.36 8.80
CA GLY A 142 1.55 1.46 9.18
C GLY A 142 1.75 0.10 8.54
N LEU A 143 1.09 -0.93 9.08
CA LEU A 143 1.09 -2.28 8.55
C LEU A 143 -0.32 -2.66 8.15
N TYR A 144 -0.46 -3.32 6.99
CA TYR A 144 -1.75 -3.79 6.48
C TYR A 144 -2.36 -4.85 7.41
N ASP A 145 -1.54 -5.72 7.99
CA ASP A 145 -1.99 -6.74 8.96
C ASP A 145 -2.49 -6.11 10.27
N GLU A 146 -2.05 -4.88 10.58
CA GLU A 146 -2.41 -4.10 11.77
C GLU A 146 -3.24 -2.88 11.40
N LEU A 147 -4.19 -3.02 10.45
CA LEU A 147 -4.82 -1.87 9.80
C LEU A 147 -5.58 -0.97 10.79
N GLU A 148 -6.29 -1.53 11.77
CA GLU A 148 -6.99 -0.75 12.81
C GLU A 148 -6.01 0.10 13.63
N THR A 149 -4.96 -0.54 14.15
CA THR A 149 -3.92 0.10 14.95
C THR A 149 -3.19 1.15 14.12
N SER A 150 -2.88 0.85 12.86
CA SER A 150 -2.21 1.77 11.94
C SER A 150 -3.06 2.99 11.64
N MET A 151 -4.35 2.81 11.34
CA MET A 151 -5.27 3.93 11.09
C MET A 151 -5.48 4.79 12.35
N SER A 152 -5.55 4.17 13.52
CA SER A 152 -5.60 4.89 14.80
C SER A 152 -4.34 5.73 15.04
N ARG A 153 -3.15 5.18 14.76
CA ARG A 153 -1.87 5.90 14.84
C ARG A 153 -1.82 7.08 13.87
N PHE A 154 -2.26 6.90 12.63
CA PHE A 154 -2.33 8.00 11.65
C PHE A 154 -3.28 9.10 12.11
N GLN A 155 -4.49 8.74 12.54
CA GLN A 155 -5.47 9.69 13.06
C GLN A 155 -4.91 10.51 14.23
N ARG A 156 -4.24 9.85 15.20
CA ARG A 156 -3.63 10.51 16.35
C ARG A 156 -2.46 11.41 15.95
N TYR A 157 -1.58 10.96 15.06
CA TYR A 157 -0.38 11.70 14.65
C TYR A 157 -0.70 12.96 13.83
N PHE A 158 -1.67 12.87 12.93
CA PHE A 158 -2.08 13.99 12.07
C PHE A 158 -3.20 14.84 12.67
N GLY A 159 -3.78 14.43 13.80
CA GLY A 159 -4.89 15.16 14.43
C GLY A 159 -6.16 15.17 13.56
N TRP A 160 -6.37 14.15 12.73
CA TRP A 160 -7.56 14.06 11.89
C TRP A 160 -8.82 13.98 12.76
N LYS A 161 -9.73 14.92 12.54
CA LYS A 161 -10.99 15.01 13.27
C LYS A 161 -12.03 14.10 12.65
N ASP A 162 -12.86 13.52 13.50
CA ASP A 162 -13.98 12.68 13.06
C ASP A 162 -14.97 13.53 12.25
N ALA A 163 -15.26 13.11 11.03
CA ALA A 163 -16.25 13.78 10.17
C ALA A 163 -17.70 13.49 10.60
N LYS A 164 -17.93 12.45 11.42
CA LYS A 164 -19.26 12.09 11.92
C LYS A 164 -19.55 12.74 13.27
N LYS A 165 -20.85 12.83 13.59
CA LYS A 165 -21.38 13.44 14.82
C LYS A 165 -20.75 12.88 16.09
N THR A 166 -20.32 11.60 16.10
CA THR A 166 -19.71 10.95 17.27
C THR A 166 -18.46 10.15 16.92
N ARG A 167 -17.55 9.99 17.89
CA ARG A 167 -16.37 9.11 17.79
C ARG A 167 -16.75 7.65 17.54
N ALA A 168 -17.87 7.20 18.12
CA ALA A 168 -18.37 5.84 17.98
C ALA A 168 -18.79 5.52 16.54
N ASP A 169 -19.46 6.47 15.88
CA ASP A 169 -19.87 6.30 14.48
C ASP A 169 -18.67 6.25 13.52
N THR A 170 -17.63 7.03 13.80
CA THR A 170 -16.40 7.00 13.02
C THR A 170 -15.64 5.69 13.25
N ALA A 171 -15.52 5.22 14.48
CA ALA A 171 -14.92 3.93 14.80
C ALA A 171 -15.64 2.77 14.10
N LYS A 172 -16.99 2.75 14.14
CA LYS A 172 -17.80 1.75 13.43
C LYS A 172 -17.62 1.82 11.91
N CYS A 173 -17.55 3.03 11.35
CA CYS A 173 -17.32 3.23 9.92
C CYS A 173 -15.95 2.72 9.49
N ARG A 174 -14.91 3.08 10.25
CA ARG A 174 -13.54 2.64 10.03
C ARG A 174 -13.45 1.12 10.12
N SER A 175 -14.01 0.52 11.16
CA SER A 175 -13.96 -0.93 11.33
C SER A 175 -14.73 -1.69 10.25
N LYS A 176 -15.83 -1.12 9.75
CA LYS A 176 -16.52 -1.64 8.57
C LYS A 176 -15.66 -1.54 7.31
N ALA A 177 -14.93 -0.44 7.11
CA ALA A 177 -14.04 -0.29 5.95
C ALA A 177 -12.84 -1.24 6.04
N ILE A 178 -12.26 -1.41 7.22
CA ILE A 178 -11.12 -2.29 7.47
C ILE A 178 -11.50 -3.77 7.33
N SER A 179 -12.62 -4.19 7.93
CA SER A 179 -13.10 -5.58 7.83
C SER A 179 -13.49 -5.96 6.40
N ARG A 180 -13.94 -5.00 5.59
CA ARG A 180 -14.13 -5.19 4.14
C ARG A 180 -12.80 -5.44 3.42
N GLY A 181 -11.73 -4.74 3.82
CA GLY A 181 -10.41 -4.84 3.20
C GLY A 181 -10.47 -4.72 1.68
N ASP A 182 -9.63 -5.51 1.00
CA ASP A 182 -9.62 -5.67 -0.46
C ASP A 182 -10.51 -6.85 -0.94
N LYS A 183 -11.21 -7.53 -0.03
CA LYS A 183 -12.06 -8.70 -0.34
C LYS A 183 -13.17 -8.38 -1.33
N ASN A 184 -13.73 -7.16 -1.28
CA ASN A 184 -14.79 -6.74 -2.19
C ASN A 184 -14.29 -6.39 -3.60
N VAL A 185 -13.02 -5.97 -3.74
CA VAL A 185 -12.42 -5.66 -5.04
C VAL A 185 -12.02 -6.96 -5.74
N LEU A 186 -11.57 -7.94 -4.96
CA LEU A 186 -10.88 -9.11 -5.48
C LEU A 186 -11.64 -10.43 -5.36
N GLY A 187 -12.71 -10.49 -4.55
CA GLY A 187 -13.57 -11.66 -4.38
C GLY A 187 -12.87 -12.90 -3.80
N HIS A 188 -11.72 -12.75 -3.12
CA HIS A 188 -10.98 -13.85 -2.51
C HIS A 188 -10.09 -13.35 -1.36
N PRO A 189 -9.62 -14.22 -0.43
CA PRO A 189 -8.71 -13.83 0.64
C PRO A 189 -7.30 -13.57 0.09
N THR A 190 -6.76 -12.41 0.40
CA THR A 190 -5.50 -11.89 -0.17
C THR A 190 -4.36 -11.93 0.84
N SER A 191 -4.64 -12.28 2.10
CA SER A 191 -3.63 -12.58 3.12
C SER A 191 -3.58 -14.09 3.35
N ILE A 192 -2.37 -14.62 3.48
CA ILE A 192 -2.16 -16.05 3.76
C ILE A 192 -2.71 -16.44 5.14
N LYS A 193 -2.70 -15.52 6.12
CA LYS A 193 -3.36 -15.72 7.43
C LYS A 193 -4.87 -15.95 7.29
N ASP A 194 -5.52 -15.17 6.43
CA ASP A 194 -6.94 -15.33 6.15
C ASP A 194 -7.23 -16.66 5.42
N ARG A 195 -6.28 -17.15 4.61
CA ARG A 195 -6.41 -18.42 3.88
C ARG A 195 -6.23 -19.63 4.79
N GLU A 196 -5.33 -19.60 5.76
CA GLU A 196 -5.20 -20.67 6.76
C GLU A 196 -6.49 -20.79 7.59
N ALA A 197 -7.07 -19.65 8.00
CA ALA A 197 -8.37 -19.62 8.64
C ALA A 197 -9.50 -20.13 7.71
N PHE A 198 -9.46 -19.79 6.42
CA PHE A 198 -10.46 -20.24 5.44
C PHE A 198 -10.36 -21.74 5.09
N ALA A 199 -9.14 -22.26 4.94
CA ALA A 199 -8.86 -23.68 4.67
C ALA A 199 -9.30 -24.59 5.83
N SER A 200 -9.29 -24.08 7.07
CA SER A 200 -9.84 -24.80 8.23
C SER A 200 -11.36 -24.95 8.21
N ILE A 201 -12.07 -24.21 7.35
CA ILE A 201 -13.54 -24.18 7.28
C ILE A 201 -14.09 -24.97 6.08
N GLN A 202 -13.30 -25.23 5.02
CA GLN A 202 -13.73 -26.01 3.86
C GLN A 202 -13.03 -27.38 3.80
N SER A 203 -13.82 -28.45 3.91
CA SER A 203 -13.37 -29.81 3.64
C SER A 203 -13.05 -29.99 2.15
N SER A 204 -11.78 -30.27 1.85
CA SER A 204 -11.30 -31.15 0.78
C SER A 204 -12.12 -31.17 -0.53
N ASN A 205 -11.88 -30.21 -1.43
CA ASN A 205 -11.97 -30.42 -2.89
C ASN A 205 -11.42 -29.28 -3.78
N SER A 206 -10.53 -28.40 -3.29
CA SER A 206 -9.85 -27.44 -4.16
C SER A 206 -8.52 -28.00 -4.66
N ASN A 207 -8.32 -27.98 -5.98
CA ASN A 207 -7.05 -28.31 -6.65
C ASN A 207 -5.86 -27.68 -5.91
N THR A 208 -5.00 -28.53 -5.35
CA THR A 208 -3.87 -28.17 -4.49
C THR A 208 -2.77 -27.37 -5.20
N ASP A 209 -2.84 -27.22 -6.53
CA ASP A 209 -1.92 -26.42 -7.35
C ASP A 209 -2.23 -24.91 -7.39
N GLN A 210 -3.33 -24.46 -6.77
CA GLN A 210 -3.72 -23.04 -6.75
C GLN A 210 -3.37 -22.30 -5.45
N ASP A 211 -2.84 -23.00 -4.44
CA ASP A 211 -2.63 -22.41 -3.12
C ASP A 211 -1.17 -21.99 -2.90
N VAL A 212 -0.99 -20.74 -2.44
CA VAL A 212 0.30 -20.24 -1.98
C VAL A 212 0.39 -20.58 -0.49
N ILE A 213 1.10 -21.66 -0.19
CA ILE A 213 1.37 -22.13 1.17
C ILE A 213 2.81 -21.79 1.50
N VAL A 214 3.05 -21.37 2.75
CA VAL A 214 4.40 -21.02 3.23
C VAL A 214 5.38 -22.16 2.91
N GLY A 215 6.43 -21.83 2.16
CA GLY A 215 7.50 -22.77 1.81
C GLY A 215 7.27 -23.66 0.59
N ASN A 216 6.09 -23.61 -0.04
CA ASN A 216 5.85 -24.35 -1.30
C ASN A 216 6.57 -23.70 -2.50
N SER A 217 6.47 -24.33 -3.68
CA SER A 217 7.11 -23.89 -4.93
C SER A 217 6.68 -22.47 -5.34
N ALA A 218 5.38 -22.19 -5.30
CA ALA A 218 4.81 -20.87 -5.61
C ALA A 218 5.29 -19.79 -4.64
N TRP A 219 5.24 -20.05 -3.33
CA TRP A 219 5.74 -19.15 -2.28
C TRP A 219 7.21 -18.81 -2.53
N LYS A 220 8.06 -19.83 -2.69
CA LYS A 220 9.50 -19.64 -2.95
C LYS A 220 9.76 -18.88 -4.25
N ALA A 221 8.93 -19.07 -5.28
CA ALA A 221 9.05 -18.33 -6.54
C ALA A 221 8.74 -16.83 -6.32
N ILE A 222 7.68 -16.51 -5.56
CA ILE A 222 7.34 -15.12 -5.21
C ILE A 222 8.45 -14.47 -4.39
N GLU A 223 8.99 -15.19 -3.38
CA GLU A 223 10.08 -14.67 -2.55
C GLU A 223 11.32 -14.33 -3.38
N ARG A 224 11.70 -15.19 -4.32
CA ARG A 224 12.84 -14.96 -5.21
C ARG A 224 12.67 -13.69 -6.05
N GLN A 225 11.45 -13.33 -6.42
CA GLN A 225 11.18 -12.09 -7.16
C GLN A 225 11.20 -10.85 -6.26
N ASN A 226 11.02 -11.01 -4.95
CA ASN A 226 10.77 -9.92 -4.01
C ASN A 226 11.72 -9.91 -2.80
N VAL A 227 12.96 -10.41 -2.97
CA VAL A 227 13.96 -10.52 -1.88
C VAL A 227 14.21 -9.19 -1.16
N PHE A 228 14.35 -8.08 -1.90
CA PHE A 228 14.55 -6.76 -1.29
C PHE A 228 13.28 -6.25 -0.60
N ASP A 229 12.11 -6.49 -1.17
CA ASP A 229 10.84 -6.11 -0.55
C ASP A 229 10.58 -6.90 0.74
N LEU A 230 11.00 -8.17 0.82
CA LEU A 230 10.93 -8.98 2.05
C LEU A 230 11.82 -8.40 3.15
N GLU A 231 13.06 -8.07 2.79
CA GLU A 231 14.00 -7.41 3.71
C GLU A 231 13.48 -6.03 4.16
N LEU A 232 12.92 -5.25 3.23
CA LEU A 232 12.32 -3.96 3.50
C LEU A 232 11.11 -4.08 4.43
N TYR A 233 10.23 -5.06 4.20
CA TYR A 233 9.05 -5.29 5.02
C TYR A 233 9.45 -5.69 6.45
N ALA A 234 10.42 -6.59 6.61
CA ALA A 234 10.96 -6.94 7.91
C ALA A 234 11.54 -5.71 8.64
N PHE A 235 12.21 -4.81 7.91
CA PHE A 235 12.68 -3.54 8.46
C PHE A 235 11.52 -2.59 8.82
N ALA A 236 10.51 -2.46 7.97
CA ALA A 236 9.33 -1.63 8.21
C ALA A 236 8.58 -2.07 9.47
N LYS A 237 8.45 -3.38 9.72
CA LYS A 237 7.89 -3.90 10.99
C LYS A 237 8.66 -3.42 12.22
N ARG A 238 10.00 -3.42 12.16
CA ARG A 238 10.84 -2.89 13.26
C ARG A 238 10.63 -1.38 13.45
N VAL A 239 10.56 -0.63 12.36
CA VAL A 239 10.27 0.82 12.42
C VAL A 239 8.87 1.07 12.99
N TYR A 240 7.87 0.26 12.61
CA TYR A 240 6.50 0.33 13.15
C TYR A 240 6.46 0.12 14.66
N ALA A 241 7.18 -0.88 15.18
CA ALA A 241 7.28 -1.13 16.62
C ALA A 241 7.94 0.06 17.35
N LEU A 242 9.11 0.51 16.86
CA LEU A 242 9.83 1.67 17.42
C LEU A 242 9.00 2.96 17.40
N GLN A 243 8.26 3.20 16.33
CA GLN A 243 7.33 4.34 16.26
C GLN A 243 6.19 4.18 17.26
N GLY A 244 5.68 2.97 17.46
CA GLY A 244 4.72 2.61 18.51
C GLY A 244 5.19 3.06 19.90
N GLU A 245 6.40 2.67 20.27
CA GLU A 245 7.01 3.01 21.55
C GLU A 245 7.28 4.52 21.67
N HIS A 246 8.06 5.08 20.76
CA HIS A 246 8.60 6.44 20.92
C HIS A 246 7.62 7.56 20.57
N ILE A 247 6.67 7.33 19.65
CA ILE A 247 5.71 8.37 19.24
C ILE A 247 4.38 8.20 19.99
N PHE A 248 3.96 6.96 20.24
CA PHE A 248 2.61 6.68 20.74
C PHE A 248 2.58 6.15 22.19
N GLY A 249 3.72 5.79 22.77
CA GLY A 249 3.81 5.24 24.12
C GLY A 249 3.25 3.82 24.25
N VAL A 250 3.26 3.06 23.15
CA VAL A 250 2.81 1.67 23.14
C VAL A 250 4.01 0.78 23.47
N VAL A 251 3.98 0.11 24.61
CA VAL A 251 4.94 -0.94 24.98
C VAL A 251 4.28 -2.26 24.62
N GLU A 252 4.94 -3.07 23.77
CA GLU A 252 4.49 -4.43 23.40
C GLU A 252 4.58 -5.41 24.58
#